data_AF-A0A3M8Q1D2-F1
#
_entry.id   AF-A0A3M8Q1D2-F1
#
_cell.length_a   1.000
_cell.length_b   1.000
_cell.length_c   1.000
_cell.angle_alpha   90.00
_cell.angle_beta   90.00
_cell.angle_gamma   90.00
#
_symmetry.space_group_name_H-M   'P 1'
#
loop_
_entity.id
_entity.type
_entity.pdbx_description
1 polymer ?
#
loop_
_entity_poly.entity_id
_entity_poly.type
_entity_poly.pdbx_seq_one_letter_code
_entity_poly.pdbx_strand_id
1 'polypeptide(L)'
;MPVFFSSFSFSRCVCLFSASVFLFILSGCSSNFKSFTDSFKAAAELSKGANVSPEYIASIPYASSLVTINDNKPIFVVLAFADQYDKSAPHQLTWLAKDSGSIVTQHGRIVQTNGFDTNNLAGLAHSSIARNLPLPGDTLDSPLKVTYDWSPGYRYGFTATVETRSLGWETLITDLWREEVEHFTETVTFDQLDAQFTNHFWRVPATDTVPSYIIKSIQYLGPNMDRVEMQAVRPFVEPAPMAAPPSDTERFMGKQLLLPEGGRFSLALQDAHRQTAFWTLNDIPYSLGTALVDLSKQSLVDQQKEQVIKQLENLNTPAANTLAKHLITMRFAYHEDISHNLVQVRVNPRLDPLLNGDYWLSLPARPDHIRVLHPLKEDLVVLPSRADFHVSKYLAELTRDTASDTNLPPMHTAWVIQADRRVYPVTDLQWRDTRYYLSPGAMVFVGLEDLPHAYRDLNANIAQLLAFRLEL
;
A
#
# COMPACT_ATOMS: atom_id res chain seq x y z
N MET A 1 72.67 -33.32 -34.69
CA MET A 1 71.78 -32.15 -34.74
C MET A 1 70.72 -32.33 -33.68
N PRO A 2 70.94 -31.76 -32.49
CA PRO A 2 70.11 -31.96 -31.31
C PRO A 2 69.37 -30.69 -30.86
N VAL A 3 68.42 -30.94 -29.98
CA VAL A 3 67.61 -30.01 -29.18
C VAL A 3 68.48 -28.92 -28.54
N PHE A 4 68.10 -27.65 -28.72
CA PHE A 4 68.66 -26.52 -27.98
C PHE A 4 67.73 -26.14 -26.81
N PHE A 5 68.25 -26.30 -25.60
CA PHE A 5 67.81 -25.62 -24.38
C PHE A 5 68.72 -24.40 -24.16
N SER A 6 68.14 -23.22 -23.90
CA SER A 6 68.75 -22.09 -23.16
C SER A 6 67.63 -21.04 -22.89
N SER A 7 67.16 -20.71 -21.68
CA SER A 7 67.76 -20.17 -20.44
C SER A 7 67.61 -18.63 -20.32
N PHE A 8 67.09 -18.17 -19.16
CA PHE A 8 67.06 -16.81 -18.58
C PHE A 8 66.12 -15.76 -19.25
N SER A 9 65.50 -14.79 -18.57
CA SER A 9 65.80 -14.13 -17.29
C SER A 9 64.54 -13.48 -16.68
N PHE A 10 64.57 -13.32 -15.36
CA PHE A 10 63.64 -12.62 -14.49
C PHE A 10 63.86 -11.09 -14.58
N SER A 11 62.82 -10.28 -14.81
CA SER A 11 62.84 -8.85 -14.40
C SER A 11 61.45 -8.22 -14.32
N ARG A 12 61.04 -7.94 -13.08
CA ARG A 12 60.29 -6.76 -12.61
C ARG A 12 59.35 -6.06 -13.60
N CYS A 13 58.04 -6.25 -13.40
CA CYS A 13 57.04 -5.22 -13.68
C CYS A 13 55.90 -5.32 -12.65
N VAL A 14 56.23 -5.02 -11.40
CA VAL A 14 55.27 -4.68 -10.35
C VAL A 14 55.05 -3.16 -10.44
N CYS A 15 53.77 -2.74 -10.44
CA CYS A 15 53.26 -1.41 -10.01
C CYS A 15 52.32 -0.63 -10.96
N LEU A 16 51.79 -1.12 -12.08
CA LEU A 16 50.88 -0.29 -12.92
C LEU A 16 49.53 -0.88 -13.34
N PHE A 17 49.08 -1.98 -12.73
CA PHE A 17 47.75 -2.54 -13.05
C PHE A 17 46.71 -2.49 -11.91
N SER A 18 47.05 -1.92 -10.75
CA SER A 18 46.15 -1.93 -9.58
C SER A 18 45.31 -0.65 -9.40
N ALA A 19 45.40 0.35 -10.27
CA ALA A 19 44.69 1.62 -10.12
C ALA A 19 43.53 1.84 -11.12
N SER A 20 43.43 1.05 -12.19
CA SER A 20 42.40 1.27 -13.24
C SER A 20 41.18 0.35 -13.15
N VAL A 21 41.15 -0.62 -12.23
CA VAL A 21 39.99 -1.54 -12.06
C VAL A 21 39.04 -1.08 -10.95
N PHE A 22 39.43 -0.11 -10.13
CA PHE A 22 38.61 0.38 -9.01
C PHE A 22 37.69 1.57 -9.35
N LEU A 23 37.67 2.03 -10.60
CA LEU A 23 36.90 3.22 -11.03
C LEU A 23 35.64 2.94 -11.85
N PHE A 24 35.27 1.67 -12.04
CA PHE A 24 34.11 1.29 -12.88
C PHE A 24 32.87 0.78 -12.12
N ILE A 25 32.83 0.86 -10.78
CA ILE A 25 31.70 0.32 -9.99
C ILE A 25 30.69 1.40 -9.55
N LEU A 26 30.89 2.69 -9.89
CA LEU A 26 30.00 3.77 -9.41
C LEU A 26 29.03 4.37 -10.44
N SER A 27 28.96 3.86 -11.66
CA SER A 27 28.11 4.43 -12.72
C SER A 27 26.78 3.69 -12.96
N GLY A 28 26.19 3.08 -11.92
CA GLY A 28 25.02 2.20 -12.06
C GLY A 28 23.65 2.72 -11.58
N CYS A 29 23.56 3.72 -10.69
CA CYS A 29 22.29 4.05 -10.02
C CYS A 29 21.72 5.46 -10.31
N SER A 30 22.33 6.26 -11.19
CA SER A 30 22.01 7.70 -11.31
C SER A 30 20.92 8.05 -12.33
N SER A 31 20.57 7.19 -13.28
CA SER A 31 19.68 7.56 -14.40
C SER A 31 18.23 7.78 -13.95
N ASN A 32 17.71 6.93 -13.06
CA ASN A 32 16.31 6.98 -12.62
C ASN A 32 16.02 8.10 -11.61
N PHE A 33 17.02 8.51 -10.80
CA PHE A 33 16.87 9.65 -9.88
C PHE A 33 16.95 10.99 -10.62
N LYS A 34 17.79 11.08 -11.66
CA LYS A 34 17.88 12.28 -12.50
C LYS A 34 16.59 12.52 -13.27
N SER A 35 16.03 11.49 -13.92
CA SER A 35 14.73 11.58 -14.60
C SER A 35 13.59 11.96 -13.64
N PHE A 36 13.59 11.45 -12.39
CA PHE A 36 12.65 11.88 -11.35
C PHE A 36 12.77 13.37 -11.03
N THR A 37 13.99 13.88 -10.78
CA THR A 37 14.19 15.30 -10.49
C THR A 37 13.85 16.20 -11.67
N ASP A 38 14.05 15.72 -12.90
CA ASP A 38 13.74 16.46 -14.12
C ASP A 38 12.22 16.48 -14.39
N SER A 39 11.52 15.36 -14.16
CA SER A 39 10.04 15.30 -14.18
C SER A 39 9.41 16.20 -13.11
N PHE A 40 9.98 16.24 -11.90
CA PHE A 40 9.50 17.09 -10.81
C PHE A 40 9.76 18.59 -11.09
N LYS A 41 10.92 18.94 -11.66
CA LYS A 41 11.22 20.31 -12.11
C LYS A 41 10.26 20.75 -13.21
N ALA A 42 9.98 19.89 -14.20
CA ALA A 42 9.01 20.18 -15.25
C ALA A 42 7.62 20.44 -14.67
N ALA A 43 7.12 19.56 -13.79
CA ALA A 43 5.85 19.75 -13.09
C ALA A 43 5.81 21.04 -12.23
N ALA A 44 6.93 21.41 -11.62
CA ALA A 44 7.06 22.66 -10.86
C ALA A 44 7.08 23.91 -11.76
N GLU A 45 7.63 23.85 -12.97
CA GLU A 45 7.61 24.95 -13.94
C GLU A 45 6.20 25.19 -14.52
N LEU A 46 5.47 24.12 -14.83
CA LEU A 46 4.07 24.14 -15.26
C LEU A 46 3.13 24.91 -14.31
N SER A 47 3.47 24.93 -13.03
CA SER A 47 2.63 25.53 -11.99
C SER A 47 2.80 27.04 -11.78
N LYS A 48 3.73 27.67 -12.50
CA LYS A 48 4.00 29.11 -12.38
C LYS A 48 3.04 29.99 -13.19
N GLY A 49 1.97 29.42 -13.76
CA GLY A 49 0.79 30.17 -14.19
C GLY A 49 0.76 30.63 -15.65
N ALA A 50 1.20 29.81 -16.60
CA ALA A 50 1.03 30.10 -18.01
C ALA A 50 0.30 28.96 -18.71
N ASN A 51 -0.58 29.30 -19.66
CA ASN A 51 -1.12 28.38 -20.65
C ASN A 51 -0.01 27.42 -21.08
N VAL A 52 -0.21 26.13 -20.82
CA VAL A 52 0.75 25.10 -21.24
C VAL A 52 0.74 25.13 -22.76
N SER A 53 1.74 25.76 -23.37
CA SER A 53 1.75 25.91 -24.83
C SER A 53 1.94 24.53 -25.46
N PRO A 54 1.31 24.23 -26.61
CA PRO A 54 1.53 22.96 -27.31
C PRO A 54 3.01 22.65 -27.54
N GLU A 55 3.84 23.68 -27.74
CA GLU A 55 5.30 23.54 -27.90
C GLU A 55 6.01 23.08 -26.62
N TYR A 56 5.61 23.60 -25.46
CA TYR A 56 6.15 23.14 -24.18
C TYR A 56 5.75 21.69 -23.93
N ILE A 57 4.48 21.34 -24.17
CA ILE A 57 4.01 19.96 -24.02
C ILE A 57 4.78 18.99 -24.91
N ALA A 58 5.01 19.36 -26.17
CA ALA A 58 5.77 18.57 -27.12
C ALA A 58 7.24 18.37 -26.71
N SER A 59 7.80 19.28 -25.88
CA SER A 59 9.17 19.20 -25.39
C SER A 59 9.38 18.22 -24.23
N ILE A 60 8.30 17.72 -23.61
CA ILE A 60 8.38 16.86 -22.42
C ILE A 60 8.81 15.43 -22.83
N PRO A 61 9.99 14.95 -22.38
CA PRO A 61 10.55 13.68 -22.86
C PRO A 61 9.99 12.45 -22.13
N TYR A 62 9.06 12.63 -21.19
CA TYR A 62 8.50 11.59 -20.35
C TYR A 62 6.99 11.41 -20.59
N ALA A 63 6.44 10.26 -20.19
CA ALA A 63 4.99 10.04 -20.25
C ALA A 63 4.26 10.98 -19.29
N SER A 64 3.13 11.52 -19.74
CA SER A 64 2.38 12.55 -19.02
C SER A 64 0.90 12.54 -19.36
N SER A 65 0.08 13.09 -18.46
CA SER A 65 -1.37 13.15 -18.61
C SER A 65 -1.92 14.47 -18.06
N LEU A 66 -3.08 14.89 -18.57
CA LEU A 66 -3.94 15.88 -17.95
C LEU A 66 -4.97 15.16 -17.09
N VAL A 67 -5.18 15.66 -15.87
CA VAL A 67 -6.12 15.11 -14.91
C VAL A 67 -7.10 16.19 -14.48
N THR A 68 -8.39 15.90 -14.58
CA THR A 68 -9.45 16.76 -14.09
C THR A 68 -10.19 16.03 -12.96
N ILE A 69 -10.32 16.68 -11.80
CA ILE A 69 -11.03 16.15 -10.63
C ILE A 69 -12.33 16.94 -10.47
N ASN A 70 -13.49 16.29 -10.48
CA ASN A 70 -14.81 16.92 -10.34
C ASN A 70 -15.02 18.13 -11.26
N ASP A 71 -14.60 18.01 -12.52
CA ASP A 71 -14.73 19.04 -13.56
C ASP A 71 -14.03 20.39 -13.23
N ASN A 72 -13.08 20.36 -12.29
CA ASN A 72 -12.20 21.48 -12.00
C ASN A 72 -11.17 21.74 -13.11
N LYS A 73 -10.29 22.74 -12.91
CA LYS A 73 -9.21 23.02 -13.86
C LYS A 73 -8.29 21.80 -14.02
N PRO A 74 -7.90 21.44 -15.25
CA PRO A 74 -6.98 20.33 -15.48
C PRO A 74 -5.63 20.56 -14.81
N ILE A 75 -5.10 19.49 -14.22
CA ILE A 75 -3.80 19.41 -13.57
C ILE A 75 -2.90 18.54 -14.45
N PHE A 76 -1.69 19.02 -14.72
CA PHE A 76 -0.70 18.21 -15.42
C PHE A 76 0.02 17.27 -14.46
N VAL A 77 0.07 15.99 -14.81
CA VAL A 77 0.76 14.95 -14.05
C VAL A 77 1.80 14.24 -14.92
N VAL A 78 2.88 13.80 -14.28
CA VAL A 78 3.99 13.10 -14.92
C VAL A 78 4.10 11.68 -14.41
N LEU A 79 4.47 10.74 -15.29
CA LEU A 79 4.78 9.38 -14.87
C LEU A 79 6.09 9.38 -14.07
N ALA A 80 6.02 9.00 -12.80
CA ALA A 80 7.18 8.92 -11.93
C ALA A 80 7.72 7.49 -11.79
N PHE A 81 6.83 6.50 -11.71
CA PHE A 81 7.20 5.10 -11.54
C PHE A 81 6.33 4.20 -12.41
N ALA A 82 6.96 3.18 -12.99
CA ALA A 82 6.28 2.07 -13.65
C ALA A 82 6.76 0.78 -12.96
N ASP A 83 6.11 0.41 -11.87
CA ASP A 83 6.47 -0.79 -11.11
C ASP A 83 5.83 -2.02 -11.74
N GLN A 84 6.61 -3.08 -11.91
CA GLN A 84 6.14 -4.40 -12.33
C GLN A 84 6.48 -5.40 -11.24
N TYR A 85 5.46 -5.98 -10.61
CA TYR A 85 5.63 -6.83 -9.43
C TYR A 85 5.90 -8.30 -9.79
N ASP A 86 5.51 -8.76 -10.97
CA ASP A 86 5.89 -10.04 -11.57
C ASP A 86 5.99 -9.84 -13.10
N LYS A 87 6.83 -10.62 -13.79
CA LYS A 87 7.00 -10.56 -15.25
C LYS A 87 5.69 -10.73 -16.03
N SER A 88 4.71 -11.44 -15.46
CA SER A 88 3.38 -11.60 -16.06
C SER A 88 2.38 -10.53 -15.60
N ALA A 89 2.70 -9.78 -14.54
CA ALA A 89 1.83 -8.75 -14.01
C ALA A 89 1.92 -7.48 -14.86
N PRO A 90 0.79 -6.78 -15.03
CA PRO A 90 0.79 -5.48 -15.69
C PRO A 90 1.50 -4.44 -14.84
N HIS A 91 2.07 -3.44 -15.51
CA HIS A 91 2.69 -2.30 -14.86
C HIS A 91 1.66 -1.50 -14.03
N GLN A 92 2.05 -1.16 -12.80
CA GLN A 92 1.40 -0.11 -12.02
C GLN A 92 2.15 1.21 -12.25
N LEU A 93 1.45 2.14 -12.87
CA LEU A 93 1.96 3.44 -13.27
C LEU A 93 1.58 4.47 -12.20
N THR A 94 2.57 5.05 -11.55
CA THR A 94 2.38 6.12 -10.56
C THR A 94 2.56 7.48 -11.22
N TRP A 95 1.46 8.21 -11.34
CA TRP A 95 1.39 9.56 -11.87
C TRP A 95 1.47 10.56 -10.72
N LEU A 96 2.37 11.54 -10.80
CA LEU A 96 2.57 12.54 -9.75
C LEU A 96 2.16 13.93 -10.22
N ALA A 97 1.42 14.61 -9.35
CA ALA A 97 1.16 16.04 -9.44
C ALA A 97 2.27 16.84 -8.71
N LYS A 98 2.27 18.15 -8.92
CA LYS A 98 3.26 19.06 -8.31
C LYS A 98 3.23 19.02 -6.77
N ASP A 99 2.04 18.93 -6.19
CA ASP A 99 1.81 18.99 -4.75
C ASP A 99 2.05 17.64 -4.05
N SER A 100 2.72 16.70 -4.74
CA SER A 100 2.95 15.33 -4.29
C SER A 100 1.68 14.47 -4.20
N GLY A 101 0.53 14.97 -4.71
CA GLY A 101 -0.63 14.14 -5.01
C GLY A 101 -0.26 13.06 -6.03
N SER A 102 -0.82 11.86 -5.88
CA SER A 102 -0.49 10.74 -6.75
C SER A 102 -1.72 9.94 -7.14
N ILE A 103 -1.73 9.47 -8.38
CA ILE A 103 -2.69 8.50 -8.89
C ILE A 103 -1.89 7.30 -9.39
N VAL A 104 -2.22 6.10 -8.91
CA VAL A 104 -1.66 4.85 -9.41
C VAL A 104 -2.68 4.20 -10.33
N THR A 105 -2.27 3.89 -11.55
CA THR A 105 -3.12 3.19 -12.52
C THR A 105 -2.54 1.84 -12.90
N GLN A 106 -3.43 0.87 -13.14
CA GLN A 106 -3.10 -0.39 -13.78
C GLN A 106 -4.01 -0.54 -15.01
N HIS A 107 -3.43 -0.73 -16.20
CA HIS A 107 -4.22 -0.77 -17.44
C HIS A 107 -5.15 0.46 -17.61
N GLY A 108 -4.69 1.65 -17.19
CA GLY A 108 -5.49 2.88 -17.18
C GLY A 108 -6.56 2.97 -16.09
N ARG A 109 -6.87 1.88 -15.38
CA ARG A 109 -7.77 1.89 -14.23
C ARG A 109 -7.07 2.44 -13.00
N ILE A 110 -7.71 3.36 -12.29
CA ILE A 110 -7.19 3.89 -11.02
C ILE A 110 -7.29 2.80 -9.95
N VAL A 111 -6.15 2.44 -9.35
CA VAL A 111 -6.07 1.41 -8.31
C VAL A 111 -5.67 1.95 -6.94
N GLN A 112 -5.09 3.14 -6.90
CA GLN A 112 -4.76 3.84 -5.66
C GLN A 112 -4.70 5.34 -5.93
N THR A 113 -5.11 6.15 -4.96
CA THR A 113 -4.90 7.60 -4.96
C THR A 113 -4.31 8.07 -3.63
N ASN A 114 -3.64 9.22 -3.66
CA ASN A 114 -3.16 9.91 -2.48
C ASN A 114 -3.19 11.43 -2.70
N GLY A 115 -3.53 12.19 -1.67
CA GLY A 115 -3.58 13.66 -1.72
C GLY A 115 -4.91 14.26 -2.18
N PHE A 116 -5.97 13.45 -2.29
CA PHE A 116 -7.33 13.97 -2.54
C PHE A 116 -7.92 14.56 -1.26
N ASP A 117 -8.69 15.64 -1.40
CA ASP A 117 -9.23 16.43 -0.27
C ASP A 117 -10.23 15.67 0.60
N THR A 118 -11.04 14.79 -0.01
CA THR A 118 -12.14 14.12 0.69
C THR A 118 -11.79 12.67 1.03
N ASN A 119 -11.56 11.85 0.01
CA ASN A 119 -11.37 10.42 0.13
C ASN A 119 -10.39 9.95 -0.95
N ASN A 120 -9.60 8.96 -0.59
CA ASN A 120 -8.65 8.29 -1.45
C ASN A 120 -9.05 6.83 -1.62
N LEU A 121 -8.80 6.31 -2.81
CA LEU A 121 -8.81 4.88 -3.06
C LEU A 121 -7.53 4.31 -2.45
N ALA A 122 -7.66 3.59 -1.34
CA ALA A 122 -6.54 2.93 -0.67
C ALA A 122 -6.10 1.67 -1.43
N GLY A 123 -7.02 1.02 -2.13
CA GLY A 123 -6.74 -0.11 -2.99
C GLY A 123 -7.95 -0.53 -3.81
N LEU A 124 -7.68 -1.03 -5.02
CA LEU A 124 -8.62 -1.73 -5.87
C LEU A 124 -7.97 -3.00 -6.38
N ALA A 125 -8.67 -4.12 -6.24
CA ALA A 125 -8.17 -5.43 -6.61
C ALA A 125 -9.31 -6.29 -7.20
N HIS A 126 -8.96 -7.30 -8.00
CA HIS A 126 -9.94 -8.27 -8.55
C HIS A 126 -10.65 -9.05 -7.43
N SER A 127 -9.93 -9.33 -6.35
CA SER A 127 -10.50 -9.87 -5.13
C SER A 127 -9.66 -9.44 -3.94
N SER A 128 -10.05 -9.82 -2.72
CA SER A 128 -9.23 -9.61 -1.53
C SER A 128 -7.83 -10.25 -1.62
N ILE A 129 -7.64 -11.20 -2.56
CA ILE A 129 -6.42 -11.99 -2.72
C ILE A 129 -5.69 -11.75 -4.06
N ALA A 130 -6.36 -11.26 -5.11
CA ALA A 130 -5.77 -11.07 -6.44
C ALA A 130 -5.69 -9.60 -6.84
N ARG A 131 -4.46 -9.07 -6.99
CA ARG A 131 -4.19 -7.66 -7.36
C ARG A 131 -4.51 -7.36 -8.82
N ASN A 132 -4.26 -8.29 -9.72
CA ASN A 132 -4.26 -7.98 -11.15
C ASN A 132 -5.69 -7.86 -11.69
N LEU A 133 -6.00 -6.68 -12.22
CA LEU A 133 -7.23 -6.36 -12.93
C LEU A 133 -7.01 -6.51 -14.45
N PRO A 134 -8.00 -7.06 -15.17
CA PRO A 134 -7.95 -7.13 -16.63
C PRO A 134 -7.96 -5.73 -17.27
N LEU A 135 -7.53 -5.64 -18.52
CA LEU A 135 -7.64 -4.40 -19.28
C LEU A 135 -9.13 -4.13 -19.55
N PRO A 136 -9.63 -2.89 -19.38
CA PRO A 136 -11.01 -2.57 -19.72
C PRO A 136 -11.34 -2.98 -21.17
N GLY A 137 -12.44 -3.70 -21.33
CA GLY A 137 -12.89 -4.23 -22.63
C GLY A 137 -12.42 -5.66 -22.93
N ASP A 138 -11.58 -6.29 -22.10
CA ASP A 138 -11.25 -7.70 -22.26
C ASP A 138 -12.48 -8.60 -22.05
N THR A 139 -12.60 -9.64 -22.87
CA THR A 139 -13.66 -10.65 -22.72
C THR A 139 -13.36 -11.54 -21.52
N LEU A 140 -14.32 -11.65 -20.60
CA LEU A 140 -14.22 -12.46 -19.39
C LEU A 140 -15.30 -13.54 -19.37
N ASP A 141 -14.98 -14.71 -18.84
CA ASP A 141 -15.93 -15.83 -18.71
C ASP A 141 -17.03 -15.58 -17.65
N SER A 142 -16.83 -14.61 -16.76
CA SER A 142 -17.78 -14.23 -15.73
C SER A 142 -17.67 -12.74 -15.41
N PRO A 143 -18.72 -12.12 -14.82
CA PRO A 143 -18.66 -10.73 -14.40
C PRO A 143 -17.45 -10.47 -13.50
N LEU A 144 -16.71 -9.41 -13.81
CA LEU A 144 -15.54 -9.03 -13.03
C LEU A 144 -15.99 -8.65 -11.62
N LYS A 145 -15.48 -9.38 -10.62
CA LYS A 145 -15.61 -8.97 -9.22
C LYS A 145 -14.41 -8.10 -8.87
N VAL A 146 -14.64 -7.11 -8.01
CA VAL A 146 -13.58 -6.24 -7.49
C VAL A 146 -13.82 -5.95 -6.02
N THR A 147 -12.75 -5.59 -5.31
CA THR A 147 -12.79 -5.16 -3.91
C THR A 147 -12.18 -3.78 -3.79
N TYR A 148 -12.93 -2.86 -3.18
CA TYR A 148 -12.53 -1.48 -2.90
C TYR A 148 -12.15 -1.32 -1.42
N ASP A 149 -11.04 -0.62 -1.21
CA ASP A 149 -10.63 -0.09 0.08
C ASP A 149 -10.49 1.43 -0.01
N TRP A 150 -11.03 2.15 0.97
CA TRP A 150 -11.00 3.60 1.01
C TRP A 150 -10.34 4.14 2.29
N SER A 151 -9.67 5.27 2.12
CA SER A 151 -9.07 6.05 3.21
C SER A 151 -9.43 7.53 3.05
N PRO A 152 -9.45 8.35 4.12
CA PRO A 152 -9.34 7.93 5.53
C PRO A 152 -10.59 7.17 6.01
N GLY A 153 -10.54 6.64 7.24
CA GLY A 153 -11.71 6.05 7.91
C GLY A 153 -11.87 4.53 7.75
N TYR A 154 -10.88 3.83 7.20
CA TYR A 154 -10.79 2.36 7.20
C TYR A 154 -12.02 1.62 6.64
N ARG A 155 -12.65 2.18 5.61
CA ARG A 155 -13.73 1.51 4.87
C ARG A 155 -13.14 0.50 3.89
N TYR A 156 -12.92 -0.73 4.34
CA TYR A 156 -12.19 -1.77 3.60
C TYR A 156 -13.08 -2.97 3.29
N GLY A 157 -12.75 -3.68 2.20
CA GLY A 157 -13.37 -4.94 1.82
C GLY A 157 -14.69 -4.82 1.04
N PHE A 158 -14.99 -3.64 0.50
CA PHE A 158 -16.26 -3.42 -0.21
C PHE A 158 -16.20 -4.06 -1.59
N THR A 159 -16.90 -5.18 -1.74
CA THR A 159 -17.04 -5.89 -3.01
C THR A 159 -18.05 -5.23 -3.96
N ALA A 160 -17.74 -5.29 -5.25
CA ALA A 160 -18.62 -4.87 -6.34
C ALA A 160 -18.51 -5.82 -7.54
N THR A 161 -19.55 -5.82 -8.37
CA THR A 161 -19.54 -6.45 -9.70
C THR A 161 -19.36 -5.38 -10.77
N VAL A 162 -18.64 -5.73 -11.83
CA VAL A 162 -18.34 -4.84 -12.95
C VAL A 162 -18.87 -5.46 -14.25
N GLU A 163 -19.71 -4.70 -14.94
CA GLU A 163 -20.24 -5.06 -16.25
C GLU A 163 -19.66 -4.14 -17.33
N THR A 164 -18.98 -4.74 -18.30
CA THR A 164 -18.30 -4.01 -19.38
C THR A 164 -19.12 -4.04 -20.66
N ARG A 165 -19.22 -2.90 -21.34
CA ARG A 165 -19.92 -2.75 -22.62
C ARG A 165 -19.11 -1.88 -23.57
N SER A 166 -18.96 -2.32 -24.82
CA SER A 166 -18.45 -1.48 -25.91
C SER A 166 -19.54 -0.53 -26.42
N LEU A 167 -19.18 0.74 -26.59
CA LEU A 167 -19.98 1.77 -27.23
C LEU A 167 -19.59 1.99 -28.70
N GLY A 168 -18.58 1.25 -29.19
CA GLY A 168 -18.09 1.31 -30.55
C GLY A 168 -16.84 2.18 -30.72
N TRP A 169 -16.48 2.37 -31.99
CA TRP A 169 -15.25 3.04 -32.40
C TRP A 169 -15.46 4.53 -32.60
N GLU A 170 -14.47 5.33 -32.18
CA GLU A 170 -14.41 6.75 -32.47
C GLU A 170 -12.96 7.23 -32.65
N THR A 171 -12.80 8.45 -33.16
CA THR A 171 -11.49 9.08 -33.31
C THR A 171 -11.34 10.20 -32.31
N LEU A 172 -10.33 10.11 -31.45
CA LEU A 172 -9.95 11.20 -30.56
C LEU A 172 -8.87 12.05 -31.23
N ILE A 173 -9.04 13.38 -31.14
CA ILE A 173 -8.12 14.36 -31.72
C ILE A 173 -7.73 15.34 -30.62
N THR A 174 -6.42 15.55 -30.48
CA THR A 174 -5.82 16.60 -29.66
C THR A 174 -4.84 17.40 -30.53
N ASP A 175 -4.29 18.48 -29.98
CA ASP A 175 -3.25 19.26 -30.67
C ASP A 175 -1.96 18.46 -30.93
N LEU A 176 -1.78 17.33 -30.24
CA LEU A 176 -0.53 16.56 -30.24
C LEU A 176 -0.64 15.23 -30.97
N TRP A 177 -1.82 14.64 -30.99
CA TRP A 177 -2.03 13.30 -31.54
C TRP A 177 -3.48 13.10 -31.97
N ARG A 178 -3.66 12.10 -32.85
CA ARG A 178 -4.94 11.61 -33.33
C ARG A 178 -4.91 10.09 -33.27
N GLU A 179 -5.88 9.51 -32.57
CA GLU A 179 -5.93 8.06 -32.33
C GLU A 179 -7.34 7.53 -32.62
N GLU A 180 -7.40 6.35 -33.22
CA GLU A 180 -8.62 5.56 -33.35
C GLU A 180 -8.76 4.68 -32.11
N VAL A 181 -9.90 4.77 -31.44
CA VAL A 181 -10.13 4.13 -30.15
C VAL A 181 -11.47 3.43 -30.12
N GLU A 182 -11.55 2.36 -29.34
CA GLU A 182 -12.82 1.77 -28.95
C GLU A 182 -13.22 2.31 -27.57
N HIS A 183 -14.45 2.80 -27.46
CA HIS A 183 -14.99 3.35 -26.22
C HIS A 183 -15.72 2.27 -25.43
N PHE A 184 -15.28 2.02 -24.20
CA PHE A 184 -15.90 1.09 -23.26
C PHE A 184 -16.52 1.83 -22.08
N THR A 185 -17.66 1.33 -21.61
CA THR A 185 -18.23 1.65 -20.31
C THR A 185 -18.11 0.47 -19.37
N GLU A 186 -17.86 0.75 -18.11
CA GLU A 186 -17.93 -0.23 -17.05
C GLU A 186 -18.84 0.26 -15.94
N THR A 187 -19.96 -0.44 -15.75
CA THR A 187 -20.88 -0.18 -14.65
C THR A 187 -20.45 -0.99 -13.45
N VAL A 188 -20.15 -0.30 -12.35
CA VAL A 188 -19.74 -0.88 -11.08
C VAL A 188 -20.92 -0.84 -10.11
N THR A 189 -21.32 -2.00 -9.59
CA THR A 189 -22.51 -2.14 -8.73
C THR A 189 -22.12 -2.69 -7.36
N PHE A 190 -22.56 -2.01 -6.30
CA PHE A 190 -22.37 -2.41 -4.90
C PHE A 190 -23.72 -2.78 -4.28
N ASP A 191 -24.07 -4.07 -4.30
CA ASP A 191 -25.33 -4.57 -3.73
C ASP A 191 -25.50 -4.16 -2.26
N GLN A 192 -24.41 -4.23 -1.48
CA GLN A 192 -24.41 -3.90 -0.05
C GLN A 192 -24.59 -2.41 0.27
N LEU A 193 -24.41 -1.53 -0.72
CA LEU A 193 -24.55 -0.08 -0.57
C LEU A 193 -25.78 0.47 -1.30
N ASP A 194 -26.50 -0.37 -2.06
CA ASP A 194 -27.53 0.05 -3.01
C ASP A 194 -27.06 1.22 -3.89
N ALA A 195 -25.86 1.06 -4.46
CA ALA A 195 -25.19 2.12 -5.19
C ALA A 195 -24.47 1.60 -6.44
N GLN A 196 -24.42 2.43 -7.47
CA GLN A 196 -23.71 2.15 -8.70
C GLN A 196 -23.09 3.41 -9.30
N PHE A 197 -22.07 3.23 -10.13
CA PHE A 197 -21.51 4.28 -10.98
C PHE A 197 -20.96 3.68 -12.27
N THR A 198 -20.73 4.52 -13.28
CA THR A 198 -20.22 4.09 -14.59
C THR A 198 -18.91 4.79 -14.89
N ASN A 199 -17.88 3.99 -15.15
CA ASN A 199 -16.59 4.44 -15.64
C ASN A 199 -16.57 4.36 -17.18
N HIS A 200 -15.75 5.20 -17.81
CA HIS A 200 -15.52 5.21 -19.24
C HIS A 200 -14.04 5.04 -19.54
N PHE A 201 -13.71 4.24 -20.56
CA PHE A 201 -12.36 3.94 -20.99
C PHE A 201 -12.25 4.01 -22.51
N TRP A 202 -11.24 4.71 -23.02
CA TRP A 202 -10.93 4.78 -24.44
C TRP A 202 -9.67 3.99 -24.71
N ARG A 203 -9.84 2.83 -25.34
CA ARG A 203 -8.79 1.86 -25.60
C ARG A 203 -8.23 2.07 -27.00
N VAL A 204 -6.93 2.27 -27.09
CA VAL A 204 -6.18 2.17 -28.35
C VAL A 204 -5.95 0.67 -28.62
N PRO A 205 -6.27 0.16 -29.82
CA PRO A 205 -6.05 -1.24 -30.15
C PRO A 205 -4.56 -1.58 -30.18
N ALA A 206 -4.26 -2.87 -30.02
CA ALA A 206 -2.89 -3.34 -30.16
C ALA A 206 -2.44 -3.24 -31.63
N THR A 207 -1.15 -2.99 -31.83
CA THR A 207 -0.45 -3.15 -33.10
C THR A 207 0.61 -4.24 -32.96
N ASP A 208 1.31 -4.57 -34.03
CA ASP A 208 2.40 -5.57 -34.00
C ASP A 208 3.55 -5.22 -33.03
N THR A 209 3.68 -3.94 -32.67
CA THR A 209 4.80 -3.43 -31.85
C THR A 209 4.38 -2.81 -30.53
N VAL A 210 3.09 -2.57 -30.33
CA VAL A 210 2.55 -1.84 -29.18
C VAL A 210 1.31 -2.57 -28.67
N PRO A 211 1.26 -3.00 -27.39
CA PRO A 211 0.07 -3.61 -26.81
C PRO A 211 -1.07 -2.59 -26.69
N SER A 212 -2.31 -3.08 -26.52
CA SER A 212 -3.45 -2.19 -26.23
C SER A 212 -3.24 -1.41 -24.94
N TYR A 213 -3.66 -0.16 -24.92
CA TYR A 213 -3.59 0.68 -23.73
C TYR A 213 -4.75 1.67 -23.69
N ILE A 214 -5.01 2.24 -22.51
CA ILE A 214 -6.03 3.26 -22.31
C ILE A 214 -5.41 4.64 -22.48
N ILE A 215 -5.92 5.42 -23.45
CA ILE A 215 -5.42 6.77 -23.73
C ILE A 215 -6.23 7.85 -23.01
N LYS A 216 -7.49 7.57 -22.69
CA LYS A 216 -8.38 8.43 -21.91
C LYS A 216 -9.24 7.58 -20.98
N SER A 217 -9.56 8.10 -19.81
CA SER A 217 -10.53 7.50 -18.90
C SER A 217 -11.31 8.54 -18.11
N ILE A 218 -12.52 8.19 -17.70
CA ILE A 218 -13.34 8.92 -16.73
C ILE A 218 -13.77 7.88 -15.69
N GLN A 219 -13.36 8.08 -14.44
CA GLN A 219 -13.53 7.09 -13.39
C GLN A 219 -14.04 7.73 -12.11
N TYR A 220 -14.78 6.98 -11.31
CA TYR A 220 -15.16 7.35 -9.96
C TYR A 220 -14.38 6.51 -8.95
N LEU A 221 -13.88 7.13 -7.88
CA LEU A 221 -13.11 6.43 -6.84
C LEU A 221 -13.98 5.49 -5.98
N GLY A 222 -15.30 5.66 -6.02
CA GLY A 222 -16.31 4.93 -5.27
C GLY A 222 -17.66 5.62 -5.36
N PRO A 223 -18.73 5.07 -4.76
CA PRO A 223 -20.05 5.70 -4.75
C PRO A 223 -20.01 7.07 -4.06
N ASN A 224 -20.54 8.10 -4.73
CA ASN A 224 -20.53 9.49 -4.22
C ASN A 224 -19.13 10.03 -3.87
N MET A 225 -18.10 9.54 -4.56
CA MET A 225 -16.71 10.02 -4.43
C MET A 225 -16.26 10.75 -5.68
N ASP A 226 -15.05 11.32 -5.63
CA ASP A 226 -14.50 12.16 -6.67
C ASP A 226 -14.48 11.47 -8.05
N ARG A 227 -14.90 12.24 -9.07
CA ARG A 227 -14.78 11.90 -10.48
C ARG A 227 -13.40 12.33 -10.97
N VAL A 228 -12.66 11.39 -11.56
CA VAL A 228 -11.32 11.62 -12.10
C VAL A 228 -11.33 11.33 -13.60
N GLU A 229 -11.10 12.37 -14.39
CA GLU A 229 -10.86 12.26 -15.81
C GLU A 229 -9.36 12.36 -16.07
N MET A 230 -8.80 11.34 -16.74
CA MET A 230 -7.39 11.33 -17.14
C MET A 230 -7.31 11.23 -18.66
N GLN A 231 -6.57 12.14 -19.28
CA GLN A 231 -6.28 12.11 -20.71
C GLN A 231 -4.77 12.14 -20.92
N ALA A 232 -4.25 11.12 -21.62
CA ALA A 232 -2.83 11.05 -21.92
C ALA A 232 -2.44 12.22 -22.82
N VAL A 233 -1.39 12.92 -22.42
CA VAL A 233 -0.74 13.92 -23.25
C VAL A 233 0.33 13.24 -24.08
N ARG A 234 1.17 12.46 -23.40
CA ARG A 234 2.12 11.54 -24.00
C ARG A 234 1.93 10.19 -23.32
N PRO A 235 1.30 9.21 -24.00
CA PRO A 235 0.98 7.94 -23.38
C PRO A 235 2.26 7.20 -22.98
N PHE A 236 2.18 6.48 -21.86
CA PHE A 236 3.17 5.46 -21.56
C PHE A 236 2.88 4.26 -22.45
N VAL A 237 3.79 3.99 -23.38
CA VAL A 237 3.78 2.79 -24.19
C VAL A 237 4.87 1.88 -23.68
N GLU A 238 4.50 0.67 -23.28
CA GLU A 238 5.46 -0.31 -22.80
C GLU A 238 6.48 -0.63 -23.90
N PRO A 239 7.80 -0.47 -23.65
CA PRO A 239 8.82 -0.89 -24.59
C PRO A 239 8.75 -2.40 -24.78
N ALA A 240 8.99 -2.91 -25.99
CA ALA A 240 9.06 -4.35 -26.26
C ALA A 240 9.99 -5.05 -25.23
N PRO A 241 9.65 -6.26 -24.76
CA PRO A 241 10.31 -6.89 -23.61
C PRO A 241 11.83 -7.00 -23.82
N MET A 242 12.60 -6.23 -23.06
CA MET A 242 14.05 -6.42 -22.95
C MET A 242 14.36 -7.47 -21.88
N ALA A 243 15.34 -8.33 -22.16
CA ALA A 243 15.80 -9.35 -21.24
C ALA A 243 16.19 -8.74 -19.88
N ALA A 244 15.51 -9.18 -18.82
CA ALA A 244 15.81 -8.77 -17.46
C ALA A 244 17.23 -9.23 -17.05
N PRO A 245 17.95 -8.45 -16.21
CA PRO A 245 19.19 -8.93 -15.61
C PRO A 245 18.95 -10.19 -14.76
N PRO A 246 19.96 -11.06 -14.59
CA PRO A 246 19.82 -12.31 -13.85
C PRO A 246 19.41 -12.05 -12.39
N SER A 247 18.53 -12.91 -11.89
CA SER A 247 18.08 -12.93 -10.50
C SER A 247 19.20 -13.43 -9.59
N ASP A 248 19.57 -12.65 -8.59
CA ASP A 248 20.34 -13.15 -7.44
C ASP A 248 19.40 -14.01 -6.59
N THR A 249 19.27 -15.27 -6.98
CA THR A 249 18.29 -16.23 -6.45
C THR A 249 18.70 -16.86 -5.11
N GLU A 250 19.77 -16.38 -4.46
CA GLU A 250 20.27 -16.98 -3.21
C GLU A 250 20.23 -16.04 -2.02
N ARG A 251 19.06 -15.45 -1.79
CA ARG A 251 18.82 -14.74 -0.55
C ARG A 251 17.36 -14.92 -0.13
N PHE A 252 17.19 -15.76 0.89
CA PHE A 252 16.23 -15.66 1.98
C PHE A 252 15.08 -16.68 2.06
N MET A 253 14.89 -17.15 3.30
CA MET A 253 13.80 -18.01 3.77
C MET A 253 12.84 -17.17 4.63
N GLY A 254 11.54 -17.13 4.28
CA GLY A 254 10.44 -16.63 5.14
C GLY A 254 9.87 -15.24 4.82
N LYS A 255 8.75 -14.87 5.47
CA LYS A 255 8.03 -13.56 5.36
C LYS A 255 8.77 -12.40 6.05
N GLN A 256 10.10 -12.45 6.09
CA GLN A 256 10.95 -11.53 6.85
C GLN A 256 12.18 -11.15 6.02
N LEU A 257 12.49 -9.86 5.94
CA LEU A 257 13.70 -9.35 5.29
C LEU A 257 14.60 -8.66 6.30
N LEU A 258 15.83 -9.18 6.44
CA LEU A 258 16.93 -8.48 7.06
C LEU A 258 17.50 -7.48 6.06
N LEU A 259 17.53 -6.21 6.44
CA LEU A 259 17.95 -5.13 5.55
C LEU A 259 19.43 -4.83 5.73
N PRO A 260 20.23 -4.73 4.66
CA PRO A 260 21.64 -4.36 4.76
C PRO A 260 21.77 -2.90 5.22
N GLU A 261 22.81 -2.61 6.02
CA GLU A 261 23.08 -1.25 6.51
C GLU A 261 23.29 -0.25 5.38
N GLY A 262 22.72 0.96 5.55
CA GLY A 262 22.95 2.11 4.66
C GLY A 262 22.00 2.24 3.47
N GLY A 263 21.04 1.32 3.31
CA GLY A 263 19.96 1.44 2.33
C GLY A 263 18.90 2.48 2.71
N ARG A 264 18.23 3.07 1.71
CA ARG A 264 17.01 3.87 1.94
C ARG A 264 15.80 2.98 2.17
N PHE A 265 14.88 3.39 3.03
CA PHE A 265 13.67 2.63 3.34
C PHE A 265 12.78 2.40 2.10
N SER A 266 12.72 3.35 1.17
CA SER A 266 12.03 3.21 -0.11
C SER A 266 12.55 2.06 -0.97
N LEU A 267 13.86 1.83 -0.94
CA LEU A 267 14.51 0.72 -1.64
C LEU A 267 14.17 -0.61 -0.96
N ALA A 268 14.23 -0.66 0.37
CA ALA A 268 13.83 -1.83 1.14
C ALA A 268 12.37 -2.25 0.86
N LEU A 269 11.43 -1.29 0.88
CA LEU A 269 10.03 -1.54 0.52
C LEU A 269 9.88 -1.98 -0.95
N GLN A 270 10.61 -1.36 -1.87
CA GLN A 270 10.57 -1.74 -3.28
C GLN A 270 11.03 -3.18 -3.48
N ASP A 271 12.16 -3.55 -2.89
CA ASP A 271 12.73 -4.89 -2.99
C ASP A 271 11.79 -5.92 -2.35
N ALA A 272 11.20 -5.60 -1.20
CA ALA A 272 10.17 -6.41 -0.55
C ALA A 272 8.98 -6.68 -1.48
N HIS A 273 8.44 -5.64 -2.11
CA HIS A 273 7.32 -5.80 -3.04
C HIS A 273 7.69 -6.62 -4.29
N ARG A 274 8.91 -6.49 -4.82
CA ARG A 274 9.38 -7.34 -5.94
C ARG A 274 9.55 -8.80 -5.52
N GLN A 275 9.99 -9.04 -4.29
CA GLN A 275 10.21 -10.40 -3.80
C GLN A 275 8.91 -11.19 -3.61
N THR A 276 7.79 -10.51 -3.42
CA THR A 276 6.47 -11.18 -3.34
C THR A 276 6.00 -11.80 -4.64
N ALA A 277 6.69 -11.54 -5.76
CA ALA A 277 6.49 -12.26 -7.03
C ALA A 277 6.66 -13.78 -6.89
N PHE A 278 7.47 -14.22 -5.92
CA PHE A 278 7.79 -15.63 -5.69
C PHE A 278 6.94 -16.26 -4.59
N TRP A 279 6.07 -15.48 -3.95
CA TRP A 279 5.13 -16.01 -2.98
C TRP A 279 3.94 -16.60 -3.75
N THR A 280 3.29 -17.62 -3.18
CA THR A 280 2.09 -18.20 -3.82
C THR A 280 1.07 -17.09 -4.04
N LEU A 281 0.18 -17.25 -5.04
CA LEU A 281 -0.78 -16.27 -5.59
C LEU A 281 -1.68 -15.48 -4.60
N ASN A 282 -1.47 -15.58 -3.29
CA ASN A 282 -2.29 -15.05 -2.20
C ASN A 282 -1.52 -14.19 -1.16
N ASP A 283 -0.20 -14.04 -1.22
CA ASP A 283 0.57 -13.29 -0.21
C ASP A 283 1.05 -11.91 -0.72
N ILE A 284 0.16 -11.09 -1.27
CA ILE A 284 0.51 -9.68 -1.51
C ILE A 284 0.71 -8.99 -0.14
N PRO A 285 1.83 -8.27 0.09
CA PRO A 285 2.05 -7.57 1.35
C PRO A 285 0.92 -6.59 1.61
N TYR A 286 0.31 -6.73 2.77
CA TYR A 286 -0.68 -5.80 3.25
C TYR A 286 0.03 -4.54 3.71
N SER A 287 0.04 -3.51 2.85
CA SER A 287 0.77 -2.26 3.09
C SER A 287 0.37 -1.59 4.40
N LEU A 288 -0.91 -1.69 4.81
CA LEU A 288 -1.38 -1.11 6.07
C LEU A 288 -0.81 -1.82 7.30
N GLY A 289 -0.61 -3.15 7.23
CA GLY A 289 -0.02 -3.95 8.31
C GLY A 289 1.49 -4.14 8.22
N THR A 290 2.12 -3.66 7.14
CA THR A 290 3.58 -3.67 6.99
C THR A 290 4.21 -2.85 8.11
N ALA A 291 5.32 -3.32 8.66
CA ALA A 291 5.98 -2.63 9.77
C ALA A 291 7.50 -2.72 9.67
N LEU A 292 8.18 -1.59 9.86
CA LEU A 292 9.63 -1.55 10.07
C LEU A 292 9.92 -1.73 11.56
N VAL A 293 10.53 -2.84 11.93
CA VAL A 293 10.84 -3.16 13.33
C VAL A 293 12.28 -2.78 13.63
N ASP A 294 12.48 -2.00 14.69
CA ASP A 294 13.80 -1.58 15.18
C ASP A 294 14.19 -2.43 16.40
N LEU A 295 15.13 -3.35 16.20
CA LEU A 295 15.56 -4.26 17.27
C LEU A 295 16.31 -3.53 18.40
N SER A 296 16.92 -2.38 18.12
CA SER A 296 17.66 -1.59 19.12
C SER A 296 16.73 -0.94 20.16
N LYS A 297 15.46 -0.71 19.79
CA LYS A 297 14.44 -0.06 20.63
C LYS A 297 13.51 -1.03 21.35
N GLN A 298 13.75 -2.33 21.23
CA GLN A 298 12.91 -3.37 21.84
C GLN A 298 12.73 -3.17 23.36
N SER A 299 13.76 -2.71 24.05
CA SER A 299 13.72 -2.45 25.51
C SER A 299 12.62 -1.47 25.94
N LEU A 300 12.23 -0.52 25.08
CA LEU A 300 11.15 0.43 25.37
C LEU A 300 9.80 -0.29 25.47
N VAL A 301 9.55 -1.24 24.56
CA VAL A 301 8.32 -2.03 24.53
C VAL A 301 8.30 -3.04 25.68
N ASP A 302 9.45 -3.64 25.99
CA ASP A 302 9.57 -4.59 27.10
C ASP A 302 9.30 -3.90 28.45
N GLN A 303 9.85 -2.70 28.66
CA GLN A 303 9.58 -1.89 29.85
C GLN A 303 8.10 -1.49 29.95
N GLN A 304 7.48 -1.07 28.84
CA GLN A 304 6.05 -0.76 28.81
C GLN A 304 5.19 -2.00 29.14
N LYS A 305 5.54 -3.17 28.59
CA LYS A 305 4.88 -4.43 28.88
C LYS A 305 4.97 -4.78 30.37
N GLU A 306 6.17 -4.72 30.95
CA GLU A 306 6.39 -5.00 32.38
C GLU A 306 5.58 -4.05 33.27
N GLN A 307 5.58 -2.75 32.97
CA GLN A 307 4.81 -1.75 33.71
C GLN A 307 3.31 -2.05 33.68
N VAL A 308 2.75 -2.34 32.49
CA VAL A 308 1.33 -2.66 32.33
C VAL A 308 0.96 -3.94 33.07
N ILE A 309 1.76 -5.00 32.95
CA ILE A 309 1.51 -6.27 33.66
C ILE A 309 1.53 -6.04 35.17
N LYS A 310 2.52 -5.33 35.69
CA LYS A 310 2.61 -5.01 37.12
C LYS A 310 1.40 -4.21 37.62
N GLN A 311 0.89 -3.27 36.82
CA GLN A 311 -0.32 -2.51 37.17
C GLN A 311 -1.56 -3.42 37.22
N LEU A 312 -1.69 -4.35 36.28
CA LEU A 312 -2.78 -5.33 36.25
C LEU A 312 -2.72 -6.30 37.44
N GLU A 313 -1.53 -6.83 37.74
CA GLU A 313 -1.29 -7.71 38.90
C GLU A 313 -1.56 -7.00 40.23
N ASN A 314 -1.21 -5.72 40.35
CA ASN A 314 -1.49 -4.93 41.55
C ASN A 314 -2.99 -4.62 41.70
N LEU A 315 -3.73 -4.48 40.60
CA LEU A 315 -5.18 -4.29 40.62
C LEU A 315 -5.90 -5.56 41.09
N ASN A 316 -5.38 -6.74 40.71
CA ASN A 316 -5.78 -8.07 41.18
C ASN A 316 -7.29 -8.35 41.14
N THR A 317 -7.98 -7.85 40.11
CA THR A 317 -9.37 -8.24 39.82
C THR A 317 -9.38 -9.41 38.83
N PRO A 318 -10.46 -10.22 38.75
CA PRO A 318 -10.56 -11.29 37.75
C PRO A 318 -10.30 -10.78 36.33
N ALA A 319 -10.92 -9.65 35.97
CA ALA A 319 -10.74 -8.98 34.68
C ALA A 319 -9.28 -8.56 34.42
N ALA A 320 -8.61 -7.97 35.41
CA ALA A 320 -7.21 -7.56 35.28
C ALA A 320 -6.27 -8.77 35.13
N ASN A 321 -6.53 -9.84 35.87
CA ASN A 321 -5.74 -11.08 35.82
C ASN A 321 -5.89 -11.79 34.47
N THR A 322 -7.09 -11.81 33.90
CA THR A 322 -7.33 -12.33 32.54
C THR A 322 -6.56 -11.51 31.49
N LEU A 323 -6.61 -10.18 31.55
CA LEU A 323 -5.82 -9.33 30.64
C LEU A 323 -4.32 -9.54 30.81
N ALA A 324 -3.81 -9.65 32.04
CA ALA A 324 -2.39 -9.91 32.29
C ALA A 324 -1.95 -11.23 31.63
N LYS A 325 -2.74 -12.30 31.77
CA LYS A 325 -2.49 -13.60 31.12
C LYS A 325 -2.41 -13.48 29.59
N HIS A 326 -3.30 -12.71 28.97
CA HIS A 326 -3.24 -12.44 27.53
C HIS A 326 -1.98 -11.67 27.13
N LEU A 327 -1.66 -10.58 27.83
CA LEU A 327 -0.51 -9.75 27.50
C LEU A 327 0.82 -10.49 27.72
N ILE A 328 0.91 -11.37 28.71
CA ILE A 328 2.09 -12.20 28.94
C ILE A 328 2.39 -13.08 27.72
N THR A 329 1.38 -13.74 27.15
CA THR A 329 1.53 -14.68 26.04
C THR A 329 1.75 -14.00 24.68
N MET A 330 1.35 -12.73 24.54
CA MET A 330 1.57 -11.96 23.32
C MET A 330 3.04 -11.56 23.12
N ARG A 331 3.45 -11.56 21.85
CA ARG A 331 4.74 -11.03 21.39
C ARG A 331 4.58 -9.59 20.94
N PHE A 332 5.53 -8.76 21.34
CA PHE A 332 5.56 -7.34 21.02
C PHE A 332 6.92 -6.97 20.46
N ALA A 333 6.92 -6.06 19.49
CA ALA A 333 8.14 -5.54 18.89
C ALA A 333 8.04 -4.03 18.70
N TYR A 334 9.17 -3.33 18.83
CA TYR A 334 9.20 -1.90 18.56
C TYR A 334 9.10 -1.64 17.06
N HIS A 335 8.09 -0.90 16.65
CA HIS A 335 7.87 -0.56 15.25
C HIS A 335 8.10 0.95 15.06
N GLU A 336 8.85 1.33 14.02
CA GLU A 336 9.04 2.74 13.66
C GLU A 336 7.72 3.38 13.24
N ASP A 337 7.47 4.62 13.67
CA ASP A 337 6.29 5.38 13.25
C ASP A 337 6.54 6.06 11.90
N ILE A 338 6.51 5.25 10.84
CA ILE A 338 6.70 5.68 9.45
C ILE A 338 5.60 5.12 8.56
N SER A 339 5.30 5.81 7.46
CA SER A 339 4.36 5.29 6.46
C SER A 339 4.98 4.10 5.75
N HIS A 340 4.18 3.07 5.49
CA HIS A 340 4.61 1.88 4.74
C HIS A 340 4.04 1.85 3.32
N ASN A 341 3.33 2.91 2.92
CA ASN A 341 2.89 3.06 1.55
C ASN A 341 4.09 3.46 0.66
N LEU A 342 4.53 2.53 -0.19
CA LEU A 342 5.69 2.70 -1.05
C LEU A 342 5.66 4.00 -1.87
N VAL A 343 4.49 4.38 -2.40
CA VAL A 343 4.35 5.61 -3.18
C VAL A 343 4.57 6.83 -2.29
N GLN A 344 3.93 6.89 -1.13
CA GLN A 344 4.12 8.01 -0.19
C GLN A 344 5.57 8.14 0.27
N VAL A 345 6.22 7.01 0.58
CA VAL A 345 7.62 6.95 1.00
C VAL A 345 8.54 7.48 -0.09
N ARG A 346 8.36 7.06 -1.35
CA ARG A 346 9.19 7.51 -2.48
C ARG A 346 9.02 8.99 -2.82
N VAL A 347 7.81 9.53 -2.63
CA VAL A 347 7.49 10.91 -3.03
C VAL A 347 7.84 11.91 -1.92
N ASN A 348 7.84 11.49 -0.66
CA ASN A 348 8.15 12.35 0.48
C ASN A 348 9.47 11.92 1.15
N PRO A 349 10.58 12.64 0.93
CA PRO A 349 11.89 12.31 1.52
C PRO A 349 11.90 12.22 3.05
N ARG A 350 10.94 12.85 3.76
CA ARG A 350 10.82 12.74 5.22
C ARG A 350 10.34 11.36 5.67
N LEU A 351 9.67 10.63 4.79
CA LEU A 351 9.18 9.27 5.03
C LEU A 351 10.19 8.21 4.56
N ASP A 352 11.33 8.61 4.00
CA ASP A 352 12.35 7.73 3.44
C ASP A 352 13.70 7.83 4.18
N PRO A 353 13.77 7.38 5.44
CA PRO A 353 14.99 7.43 6.24
C PRO A 353 16.08 6.51 5.67
N LEU A 354 17.33 6.83 6.03
CA LEU A 354 18.44 5.88 5.90
C LEU A 354 18.33 4.84 7.02
N LEU A 355 18.45 3.57 6.65
CA LEU A 355 18.40 2.46 7.59
C LEU A 355 19.81 2.18 8.11
N ASN A 356 20.13 2.82 9.24
CA ASN A 356 21.41 2.71 9.93
C ASN A 356 21.22 1.96 11.26
N GLY A 357 21.04 0.64 11.19
CA GLY A 357 20.83 -0.21 12.35
C GLY A 357 20.25 -1.58 12.00
N ASP A 358 20.02 -2.39 13.03
CA ASP A 358 19.43 -3.72 12.89
C ASP A 358 17.91 -3.63 12.74
N TYR A 359 17.49 -3.42 11.50
CA TYR A 359 16.09 -3.40 11.11
C TYR A 359 15.67 -4.72 10.48
N TRP A 360 14.43 -5.09 10.72
CA TRP A 360 13.74 -6.07 9.89
C TRP A 360 12.38 -5.55 9.44
N LEU A 361 12.00 -5.92 8.22
CA LEU A 361 10.74 -5.51 7.61
C LEU A 361 9.73 -6.66 7.74
N SER A 362 8.63 -6.39 8.44
CA SER A 362 7.48 -7.28 8.54
C SER A 362 6.51 -7.03 7.38
N LEU A 363 6.18 -8.08 6.63
CA LEU A 363 5.35 -8.04 5.43
C LEU A 363 4.18 -9.03 5.57
N PRO A 364 3.21 -8.76 6.45
CA PRO A 364 2.10 -9.68 6.66
C PRO A 364 1.22 -9.75 5.42
N ALA A 365 0.61 -10.92 5.21
CA ALA A 365 -0.52 -11.04 4.29
C ALA A 365 -1.73 -10.32 4.89
N ARG A 366 -2.66 -9.88 4.05
CA ARG A 366 -3.89 -9.21 4.50
C ARG A 366 -4.73 -10.17 5.34
N PRO A 367 -4.98 -9.89 6.63
CA PRO A 367 -5.86 -10.73 7.43
C PRO A 367 -7.30 -10.67 6.91
N ASP A 368 -8.05 -11.74 7.09
CA ASP A 368 -9.49 -11.83 6.79
C ASP A 368 -10.36 -11.64 8.04
N HIS A 369 -9.75 -11.20 9.15
CA HIS A 369 -10.38 -11.13 10.47
C HIS A 369 -9.98 -9.86 11.23
N ILE A 370 -10.75 -9.56 12.27
CA ILE A 370 -10.41 -8.64 13.34
C ILE A 370 -10.32 -9.43 14.65
N ARG A 371 -9.69 -8.82 15.66
CA ARG A 371 -9.50 -9.44 16.98
C ARG A 371 -10.20 -8.60 18.03
N VAL A 372 -10.80 -9.25 19.03
CA VAL A 372 -11.38 -8.57 20.19
C VAL A 372 -10.74 -9.11 21.46
N LEU A 373 -10.03 -8.23 22.16
CA LEU A 373 -9.47 -8.48 23.48
C LEU A 373 -10.50 -8.05 24.53
N HIS A 374 -11.04 -9.03 25.25
CA HIS A 374 -12.11 -8.81 26.21
C HIS A 374 -11.68 -9.26 27.62
N PRO A 375 -11.81 -8.40 28.66
CA PRO A 375 -11.31 -8.72 30.01
C PRO A 375 -12.02 -9.90 30.69
N LEU A 376 -13.25 -10.21 30.27
CA LEU A 376 -14.06 -11.33 30.80
C LEU A 376 -14.01 -12.60 29.94
N LYS A 377 -13.17 -12.67 28.89
CA LYS A 377 -13.04 -13.86 28.04
C LYS A 377 -11.65 -14.44 28.20
N GLU A 378 -11.55 -15.76 28.42
CA GLU A 378 -10.27 -16.45 28.60
C GLU A 378 -9.43 -16.52 27.32
N ASP A 379 -10.07 -16.48 26.15
CA ASP A 379 -9.42 -16.54 24.84
C ASP A 379 -9.59 -15.23 24.08
N LEU A 380 -8.62 -14.93 23.21
CA LEU A 380 -8.71 -13.83 22.26
C LEU A 380 -9.76 -14.14 21.20
N VAL A 381 -10.78 -13.31 21.09
CA VAL A 381 -11.88 -13.53 20.14
C VAL A 381 -11.44 -13.11 18.74
N VAL A 382 -11.70 -13.95 17.75
CA VAL A 382 -11.39 -13.68 16.33
C VAL A 382 -12.72 -13.66 15.57
N LEU A 383 -12.99 -12.55 14.87
CA LEU A 383 -14.22 -12.37 14.10
C LEU A 383 -13.86 -12.06 12.65
N PRO A 384 -14.61 -12.56 11.66
CA PRO A 384 -14.33 -12.26 10.26
C PRO A 384 -14.45 -10.76 9.96
N SER A 385 -13.54 -10.25 9.15
CA SER A 385 -13.61 -8.90 8.59
C SER A 385 -14.79 -8.82 7.63
N ARG A 386 -15.65 -7.81 7.79
CA ARG A 386 -16.85 -7.62 6.98
C ARG A 386 -16.93 -6.19 6.49
N ALA A 387 -17.28 -6.00 5.23
CA ALA A 387 -17.59 -4.70 4.68
C ALA A 387 -18.82 -4.09 5.39
N ASP A 388 -18.85 -2.76 5.46
CA ASP A 388 -19.84 -1.97 6.20
C ASP A 388 -20.05 -2.38 7.69
N PHE A 389 -19.10 -3.11 8.28
CA PHE A 389 -19.14 -3.49 9.69
C PHE A 389 -18.26 -2.57 10.52
N HIS A 390 -18.88 -1.88 11.49
CA HIS A 390 -18.21 -0.97 12.41
C HIS A 390 -18.16 -1.55 13.82
N VAL A 391 -17.31 -0.99 14.68
CA VAL A 391 -17.02 -1.49 16.05
C VAL A 391 -18.29 -1.86 16.82
N SER A 392 -19.31 -1.00 16.84
CA SER A 392 -20.54 -1.29 17.59
C SER A 392 -21.34 -2.49 17.05
N LYS A 393 -21.28 -2.82 15.75
CA LYS A 393 -21.88 -4.06 15.21
C LYS A 393 -21.12 -5.29 15.71
N TYR A 394 -19.79 -5.26 15.69
CA TYR A 394 -18.95 -6.35 16.22
C TYR A 394 -19.17 -6.59 17.71
N LEU A 395 -19.18 -5.53 18.52
CA LEU A 395 -19.40 -5.65 19.95
C LEU A 395 -20.83 -6.12 20.28
N ALA A 396 -21.83 -5.69 19.50
CA ALA A 396 -23.20 -6.18 19.64
C ALA A 396 -23.32 -7.69 19.34
N GLU A 397 -22.61 -8.21 18.33
CA GLU A 397 -22.55 -9.67 18.09
C GLU A 397 -21.94 -10.41 19.28
N LEU A 398 -20.87 -9.87 19.87
CA LEU A 398 -20.21 -10.49 21.02
C LEU A 398 -21.14 -10.55 22.25
N THR A 399 -21.94 -9.52 22.49
CA THR A 399 -22.92 -9.50 23.60
C THR A 399 -24.11 -10.45 23.39
N ARG A 400 -24.41 -10.80 22.14
CA ARG A 400 -25.55 -11.67 21.79
C ARG A 400 -25.16 -13.13 21.66
N ASP A 401 -23.89 -13.49 21.81
CA ASP A 401 -23.44 -14.87 21.68
C ASP A 401 -24.01 -15.75 22.81
N THR A 402 -25.17 -16.34 22.54
CA THR A 402 -25.97 -17.22 23.40
C THR A 402 -25.30 -18.56 23.69
N ALA A 403 -24.13 -18.85 23.11
CA ALA A 403 -23.39 -20.09 23.36
C ALA A 403 -22.52 -20.05 24.63
N SER A 404 -22.25 -18.87 25.18
CA SER A 404 -21.58 -18.72 26.48
C SER A 404 -22.57 -18.28 27.55
N ASP A 405 -22.58 -18.98 28.70
CA ASP A 405 -23.49 -18.78 29.86
C ASP A 405 -23.28 -17.43 30.60
N THR A 406 -22.63 -16.47 29.94
CA THR A 406 -22.27 -15.14 30.46
C THR A 406 -22.82 -14.08 29.52
N ASN A 407 -23.99 -13.52 29.87
CA ASN A 407 -24.45 -12.26 29.29
C ASN A 407 -23.37 -11.20 29.60
N LEU A 408 -22.61 -10.78 28.58
CA LEU A 408 -21.64 -9.71 28.74
C LEU A 408 -22.37 -8.38 29.01
N PRO A 409 -21.89 -7.56 29.96
CA PRO A 409 -22.49 -6.26 30.24
C PRO A 409 -22.38 -5.34 29.01
N PRO A 410 -23.28 -4.34 28.88
CA PRO A 410 -23.18 -3.34 27.83
C PRO A 410 -21.85 -2.59 27.95
N MET A 411 -21.12 -2.53 26.84
CA MET A 411 -19.78 -1.95 26.81
C MET A 411 -19.83 -0.44 26.69
N HIS A 412 -19.16 0.25 27.61
CA HIS A 412 -19.12 1.71 27.64
C HIS A 412 -17.85 2.29 27.01
N THR A 413 -16.73 1.57 27.06
CA THR A 413 -15.45 2.01 26.50
C THR A 413 -14.76 0.89 25.73
N ALA A 414 -14.40 1.17 24.48
CA ALA A 414 -13.52 0.32 23.70
C ALA A 414 -12.36 1.15 23.15
N TRP A 415 -11.26 0.50 22.82
CA TRP A 415 -10.13 1.07 22.12
C TRP A 415 -9.95 0.35 20.80
N VAL A 416 -9.78 1.11 19.73
CA VAL A 416 -9.47 0.56 18.42
C VAL A 416 -7.99 0.71 18.18
N ILE A 417 -7.37 -0.39 17.78
CA ILE A 417 -6.00 -0.48 17.30
C ILE A 417 -6.07 -0.94 15.85
N GLN A 418 -5.86 -0.01 14.92
CA GLN A 418 -5.90 -0.30 13.49
C GLN A 418 -4.64 -1.05 13.05
N ALA A 419 -4.66 -1.65 11.85
CA ALA A 419 -3.50 -2.40 11.34
C ALA A 419 -2.26 -1.51 11.11
N ASP A 420 -2.45 -0.21 10.87
CA ASP A 420 -1.38 0.80 10.82
C ASP A 420 -0.90 1.26 12.21
N ARG A 421 -1.37 0.60 13.28
CA ARG A 421 -1.04 0.84 14.69
C ARG A 421 -1.63 2.11 15.27
N ARG A 422 -2.51 2.83 14.55
CA ARG A 422 -3.21 3.97 15.14
C ARG A 422 -4.17 3.49 16.23
N VAL A 423 -4.04 4.12 17.39
CA VAL A 423 -4.83 3.84 18.59
C VAL A 423 -5.74 5.01 18.89
N TYR A 424 -7.03 4.73 19.10
CA TYR A 424 -7.96 5.74 19.59
C TYR A 424 -9.07 5.10 20.43
N PRO A 425 -9.56 5.81 21.46
CA PRO A 425 -10.73 5.37 22.20
C PRO A 425 -11.98 5.54 21.36
N VAL A 426 -12.92 4.63 21.52
CA VAL A 426 -14.29 4.72 21.04
C VAL A 426 -15.18 4.87 22.26
N THR A 427 -15.59 6.11 22.51
CA THR A 427 -16.64 6.42 23.48
C THR A 427 -18.00 6.31 22.80
N ASP A 428 -19.06 6.28 23.61
CA ASP A 428 -20.41 6.54 23.10
C ASP A 428 -20.91 5.49 22.08
N LEU A 429 -20.48 4.24 22.21
CA LEU A 429 -20.86 3.09 21.35
C LEU A 429 -22.38 2.87 21.20
N GLN A 430 -23.17 3.43 22.12
CA GLN A 430 -24.64 3.38 22.12
C GLN A 430 -25.29 4.47 21.23
N TRP A 431 -24.55 5.52 20.86
CA TRP A 431 -25.04 6.63 20.04
C TRP A 431 -24.83 6.32 18.55
N ARG A 432 -25.93 6.29 17.79
CA ARG A 432 -26.02 5.63 16.48
C ARG A 432 -25.23 6.29 15.34
N ASP A 433 -24.78 7.53 15.48
CA ASP A 433 -24.38 8.34 14.33
C ASP A 433 -22.90 8.21 13.97
N THR A 434 -22.02 7.81 14.90
CA THR A 434 -20.58 7.68 14.61
C THR A 434 -20.19 6.24 14.29
N ARG A 435 -19.77 5.99 13.05
CA ARG A 435 -19.34 4.68 12.56
C ARG A 435 -17.82 4.59 12.57
N TYR A 436 -17.27 3.80 13.48
CA TYR A 436 -15.85 3.47 13.52
C TYR A 436 -15.60 2.16 12.76
N TYR A 437 -15.14 2.25 11.52
CA TYR A 437 -14.78 1.06 10.74
C TYR A 437 -13.41 0.51 11.15
N LEU A 438 -13.22 -0.78 10.89
CA LEU A 438 -12.01 -1.51 11.24
C LEU A 438 -11.30 -1.96 9.98
N SER A 439 -10.00 -1.67 9.89
CA SER A 439 -9.15 -2.28 8.87
C SER A 439 -9.04 -3.79 9.11
N PRO A 440 -8.89 -4.61 8.07
CA PRO A 440 -8.55 -6.02 8.24
C PRO A 440 -7.29 -6.18 9.10
N GLY A 441 -7.33 -7.05 10.10
CA GLY A 441 -6.26 -7.21 11.11
C GLY A 441 -6.38 -6.29 12.32
N ALA A 442 -7.32 -5.35 12.35
CA ALA A 442 -7.51 -4.47 13.50
C ALA A 442 -7.86 -5.25 14.78
N MET A 443 -7.51 -4.66 15.92
CA MET A 443 -7.86 -5.16 17.24
C MET A 443 -8.78 -4.16 17.96
N VAL A 444 -9.80 -4.69 18.63
CA VAL A 444 -10.65 -3.95 19.56
C VAL A 444 -10.33 -4.42 20.97
N PHE A 445 -9.90 -3.50 21.83
CA PHE A 445 -9.69 -3.77 23.24
C PHE A 445 -10.85 -3.19 24.05
N VAL A 446 -11.55 -4.05 24.80
CA VAL A 446 -12.59 -3.62 25.73
C VAL A 446 -11.94 -3.24 27.05
N GLY A 447 -12.09 -1.97 27.45
CA GLY A 447 -11.42 -1.42 28.62
C GLY A 447 -11.90 -2.03 29.93
N LEU A 448 -11.03 -1.98 30.95
CA LEU A 448 -11.43 -2.22 32.34
C LEU A 448 -12.34 -1.10 32.83
N GLU A 449 -13.41 -1.47 33.53
CA GLU A 449 -14.35 -0.53 34.14
C GLU A 449 -13.95 -0.19 35.59
N ASP A 450 -14.48 0.90 36.13
CA ASP A 450 -14.31 1.34 37.53
C ASP A 450 -12.85 1.39 38.03
N LEU A 451 -11.92 1.78 37.15
CA LEU A 451 -10.51 1.89 37.50
C LEU A 451 -10.28 2.95 38.59
N PRO A 452 -9.55 2.64 39.68
CA PRO A 452 -9.14 3.62 40.67
C PRO A 452 -8.34 4.75 40.01
N HIS A 453 -8.39 5.96 40.56
CA HIS A 453 -7.70 7.13 39.99
C HIS A 453 -6.20 6.89 39.74
N ALA A 454 -5.52 6.09 40.57
CA ALA A 454 -4.12 5.70 40.40
C ALA A 454 -3.83 4.91 39.10
N TYR A 455 -4.86 4.28 38.52
CA TYR A 455 -4.81 3.47 37.30
C TYR A 455 -5.65 4.07 36.17
N ARG A 456 -6.03 5.35 36.25
CA ARG A 456 -6.92 6.00 35.25
C ARG A 456 -6.41 5.90 33.80
N ASP A 457 -5.08 5.84 33.62
CA ASP A 457 -4.43 5.76 32.31
C ASP A 457 -4.15 4.31 31.86
N LEU A 458 -4.50 3.30 32.68
CA LEU A 458 -4.16 1.89 32.42
C LEU A 458 -4.76 1.38 31.10
N ASN A 459 -6.03 1.70 30.82
CA ASN A 459 -6.66 1.28 29.56
C ASN A 459 -5.95 1.87 28.34
N ALA A 460 -5.54 3.15 28.40
CA ALA A 460 -4.79 3.79 27.34
C ALA A 460 -3.40 3.14 27.18
N ASN A 461 -2.71 2.85 28.29
CA ASN A 461 -1.39 2.20 28.27
C ASN A 461 -1.44 0.78 27.69
N ILE A 462 -2.51 0.01 27.99
CA ILE A 462 -2.75 -1.31 27.38
C ILE A 462 -2.99 -1.15 25.88
N ALA A 463 -3.86 -0.23 25.47
CA ALA A 463 -4.15 -0.01 24.05
C ALA A 463 -2.90 0.39 23.25
N GLN A 464 -2.05 1.25 23.82
CA GLN A 464 -0.77 1.62 23.21
C GLN A 464 0.23 0.44 23.16
N LEU A 465 0.27 -0.40 24.19
CA LEU A 465 1.09 -1.61 24.16
C LEU A 465 0.64 -2.56 23.06
N LEU A 466 -0.67 -2.73 22.87
CA LEU A 466 -1.25 -3.57 21.82
C LEU A 466 -0.91 -3.09 20.41
N ALA A 467 -0.62 -1.80 20.21
CA ALA A 467 -0.13 -1.26 18.94
C ALA A 467 1.26 -1.78 18.56
N PHE A 468 2.03 -2.30 19.53
CA PHE A 468 3.31 -2.95 19.30
C PHE A 468 3.20 -4.47 19.13
N ARG A 469 1.99 -5.04 19.10
CA ARG A 469 1.81 -6.48 18.90
C ARG A 469 2.38 -6.89 17.55
N LEU A 470 3.20 -7.94 17.59
CA LEU A 470 3.78 -8.53 16.38
C LEU A 470 2.92 -9.72 15.95
N GLU A 471 2.31 -9.64 14.76
CA GLU A 471 1.67 -10.79 14.12
C GLU A 471 2.74 -11.59 13.36
N LEU A 472 2.91 -12.86 13.72
CA LEU A 472 3.88 -13.79 13.10
C LEU A 472 3.19 -14.84 12.26
#